data_AF-A0A2A3MNK1-F1
#
_entry.id   AF-A0A2A3MNK1-F1
#
_cell.length_a   1.000
_cell.length_b   1.000
_cell.length_c   1.000
_cell.angle_alpha   90.00
_cell.angle_beta   90.00
_cell.angle_gamma   90.00
#
_symmetry.space_group_name_H-M   'P 1'
#
loop_
_entity.id
_entity.type
_entity.pdbx_description
1 polymer ?
#
loop_
_entity_poly.entity_id
_entity_poly.type
_entity_poly.pdbx_seq_one_letter_code
_entity_poly.pdbx_strand_id
1 'polypeptide(L)'
;TEFAKRRKDKNFDKIQADIYGEYENTFMMYLPRLCEHCLNPTCAASCPSGAIYKREEDGIVLIDQEKCRGWRMCISGCPYKKIYFNWKSGKSEKCIFCYPRIEAGMPTVCAETCVGRIRYLGVLLYDAD
;
A
#
# COMPACT_ATOMS: atom_id res chain seq x y z
N THR A 1 2.30 25.97 15.99
CA THR A 1 1.67 25.03 16.94
C THR A 1 1.69 23.63 16.34
N GLU A 2 1.39 22.59 17.14
CA GLU A 2 1.24 21.22 16.63
C GLU A 2 0.13 21.14 15.56
N PHE A 3 -0.97 21.86 15.78
CA PHE A 3 -2.05 21.97 14.81
C PHE A 3 -1.60 22.54 13.45
N ALA A 4 -0.73 23.57 13.44
CA ALA A 4 -0.22 24.14 12.18
C ALA A 4 0.58 23.13 11.32
N LYS A 5 1.17 22.09 11.91
CA LYS A 5 1.80 20.99 11.17
C LYS A 5 0.75 20.04 10.62
N ARG A 6 -0.24 19.65 11.44
CA ARG A 6 -1.31 18.70 11.07
C ARG A 6 -2.29 19.27 10.03
N ARG A 7 -2.52 20.59 10.06
CA ARG A 7 -3.34 21.30 9.06
C ARG A 7 -2.85 21.10 7.62
N LYS A 8 -1.57 20.77 7.42
CA LYS A 8 -0.98 20.49 6.09
C LYS A 8 -1.35 19.11 5.53
N ASP A 9 -2.10 18.30 6.27
CA ASP A 9 -2.62 17.04 5.74
C ASP A 9 -3.46 17.32 4.49
N LYS A 10 -3.20 16.57 3.41
CA LYS A 10 -3.90 16.68 2.13
C LYS A 10 -5.41 16.50 2.28
N ASN A 11 -5.85 15.76 3.31
CA ASN A 11 -7.26 15.56 3.61
C ASN A 11 -7.99 16.82 4.13
N PHE A 12 -7.27 17.89 4.51
CA PHE A 12 -7.86 19.17 4.91
C PHE A 12 -7.99 20.20 3.78
N ASP A 13 -7.53 19.92 2.56
CA ASP A 13 -7.47 20.89 1.45
C ASP A 13 -8.80 21.62 1.14
N LYS A 14 -9.94 20.98 1.40
CA LYS A 14 -11.29 21.53 1.13
C LYS A 14 -12.11 21.76 2.40
N ILE A 15 -11.46 21.82 3.55
CA ILE A 15 -12.09 21.91 4.86
C ILE A 15 -11.63 23.19 5.56
N GLN A 16 -12.55 23.87 6.24
CA GLN A 16 -12.20 24.97 7.17
C GLN A 16 -11.52 24.39 8.42
N ALA A 17 -10.23 24.06 8.28
CA ALA A 17 -9.51 23.27 9.28
C ALA A 17 -9.36 23.97 10.64
N ASP A 18 -9.39 25.31 10.69
CA ASP A 18 -9.08 26.10 11.88
C ASP A 18 -9.91 25.75 13.12
N ILE A 19 -11.17 25.34 12.94
CA ILE A 19 -12.06 24.89 14.03
C ILE A 19 -11.46 23.69 14.78
N TYR A 20 -10.77 22.79 14.08
CA TYR A 20 -10.13 21.61 14.67
C TYR A 20 -8.80 21.92 15.37
N GLY A 21 -8.38 23.19 15.38
CA GLY A 21 -7.27 23.69 16.18
C GLY A 21 -7.66 24.04 17.61
N GLU A 22 -8.97 24.14 17.89
CA GLU A 22 -9.51 24.36 19.23
C GLU A 22 -9.42 23.08 20.07
N TYR A 23 -9.12 23.23 21.36
CA TYR A 23 -8.88 22.09 22.24
C TYR A 23 -10.12 21.19 22.34
N GLU A 24 -11.30 21.80 22.47
CA GLU A 24 -12.60 21.16 22.59
C GLU A 24 -13.01 20.39 21.33
N ASN A 25 -12.47 20.80 20.18
CA ASN A 25 -12.75 20.21 18.86
C ASN A 25 -11.62 19.31 18.34
N THR A 26 -10.66 18.97 19.20
CA THR A 26 -9.54 18.09 18.84
C THR A 26 -10.03 16.66 18.60
N PHE A 27 -9.60 16.07 17.48
CA PHE A 27 -9.88 14.68 17.14
C PHE A 27 -8.64 13.96 16.60
N MET A 28 -8.68 12.63 16.55
CA MET A 28 -7.67 11.81 15.90
C MET A 28 -8.26 10.51 15.35
N MET A 29 -7.60 9.93 14.34
CA MET A 29 -7.92 8.61 13.79
C MET A 29 -6.64 7.89 13.37
N TYR A 30 -6.73 6.56 13.23
CA TYR A 30 -5.62 5.73 12.80
C TYR A 30 -5.84 5.21 11.38
N LEU A 31 -4.80 5.24 10.55
CA LEU A 31 -4.83 4.72 9.18
C LEU A 31 -3.77 3.64 8.97
N PRO A 32 -4.04 2.37 9.37
CA PRO A 32 -3.18 1.26 9.01
C PRO A 32 -3.36 0.94 7.52
N ARG A 33 -2.28 0.97 6.75
CA ARG A 33 -2.32 0.80 5.30
C ARG A 33 -1.18 -0.05 4.78
N LEU A 34 -1.44 -0.85 3.76
CA LEU A 34 -0.50 -1.77 3.10
C LEU A 34 -0.51 -1.52 1.59
N CYS A 35 0.06 -2.41 0.77
CA CYS A 35 -0.09 -2.27 -0.68
C CYS A 35 -1.52 -2.62 -1.08
N GLU A 36 -2.18 -1.78 -1.88
CA GLU A 36 -3.58 -2.02 -2.26
C GLU A 36 -3.80 -3.16 -3.27
N HIS A 37 -2.73 -3.82 -3.76
CA HIS A 37 -2.83 -4.95 -4.70
C HIS A 37 -3.80 -4.69 -5.88
N CYS A 38 -3.74 -3.46 -6.41
CA CYS A 38 -4.71 -2.89 -7.33
C CYS A 38 -5.05 -3.81 -8.52
N LEU A 39 -6.28 -3.68 -9.03
CA LEU A 39 -6.66 -4.29 -10.33
C LEU A 39 -5.87 -3.66 -11.48
N ASN A 40 -5.73 -2.34 -11.48
CA ASN A 40 -4.88 -1.59 -12.42
C ASN A 40 -3.63 -1.02 -11.69
N PRO A 41 -2.56 -1.81 -11.50
CA PRO A 41 -1.39 -1.39 -10.74
C PRO A 41 -0.51 -0.41 -11.53
N THR A 42 -0.57 0.88 -11.18
CA THR A 42 0.29 1.92 -11.78
C THR A 42 1.79 1.64 -11.60
N CYS A 43 2.18 0.91 -10.55
CA CYS A 43 3.56 0.50 -10.37
C CYS A 43 4.03 -0.49 -11.45
N ALA A 44 3.16 -1.37 -11.93
CA ALA A 44 3.46 -2.27 -13.03
C ALA A 44 3.60 -1.48 -14.34
N ALA A 45 2.63 -0.61 -14.64
CA ALA A 45 2.68 0.27 -15.83
C ALA A 45 3.92 1.18 -15.85
N SER A 46 4.42 1.59 -14.68
CA SER A 46 5.59 2.47 -14.56
C SER A 46 6.93 1.71 -14.58
N CYS A 47 6.95 0.38 -14.56
CA CYS A 47 8.19 -0.40 -14.45
C CYS A 47 8.80 -0.66 -15.84
N PRO A 48 9.94 -0.02 -16.21
CA PRO A 48 10.48 -0.14 -17.57
C PRO A 48 10.97 -1.55 -17.90
N SER A 49 11.35 -2.33 -16.90
CA SER A 49 11.85 -3.70 -17.09
C SER A 49 10.75 -4.76 -17.08
N GLY A 50 9.48 -4.39 -16.91
CA GLY A 50 8.38 -5.36 -16.79
C GLY A 50 8.53 -6.33 -15.61
N ALA A 51 9.25 -5.93 -14.55
CA ALA A 51 9.54 -6.80 -13.40
C ALA A 51 8.38 -6.89 -12.39
N ILE A 52 7.32 -6.12 -12.59
CA ILE A 52 6.17 -6.08 -11.68
C ILE A 52 4.98 -6.68 -12.43
N TYR A 53 4.32 -7.64 -11.81
CA TYR A 53 3.21 -8.39 -12.40
C TYR A 53 2.13 -8.65 -11.36
N LYS A 54 0.90 -8.88 -11.83
CA LYS A 54 -0.24 -9.32 -11.03
C LYS A 54 -0.45 -10.80 -11.35
N ARG A 55 -0.52 -11.63 -10.30
CA ARG A 55 -0.83 -13.06 -10.41
C ARG A 55 -2.29 -13.25 -10.82
N GLU A 56 -2.54 -14.21 -11.69
CA GLU A 56 -3.88 -14.45 -12.26
C GLU A 56 -4.80 -15.13 -11.24
N GLU A 57 -4.26 -16.06 -10.47
CA GLU A 57 -5.00 -16.93 -9.58
C GLU A 57 -5.50 -16.25 -8.29
N ASP A 58 -4.85 -15.19 -7.82
CA ASP A 58 -5.17 -14.53 -6.55
C ASP A 58 -5.07 -12.99 -6.57
N GLY A 59 -4.66 -12.41 -7.70
CA GLY A 59 -4.55 -10.97 -7.86
C GLY A 59 -3.40 -10.32 -7.07
N ILE A 60 -2.48 -11.08 -6.47
CA ILE A 60 -1.33 -10.53 -5.74
C ILE A 60 -0.36 -9.88 -6.74
N VAL A 61 0.14 -8.68 -6.42
CA VAL A 61 1.03 -7.88 -7.26
C VAL A 61 2.43 -7.98 -6.67
N LEU A 62 3.38 -8.52 -7.41
CA LEU A 62 4.73 -8.81 -6.93
C LEU A 62 5.80 -8.07 -7.75
N ILE A 63 6.99 -7.95 -7.17
CA ILE A 63 8.19 -7.49 -7.86
C ILE A 63 9.11 -8.70 -7.98
N ASP A 64 9.33 -9.15 -9.21
CA ASP A 64 10.29 -10.19 -9.53
C ASP A 64 11.71 -9.70 -9.16
N GLN A 65 12.30 -10.34 -8.15
CA GLN A 65 13.61 -9.94 -7.64
C GLN A 65 14.75 -10.33 -8.58
N GLU A 66 14.55 -11.19 -9.57
CA GLU A 66 15.58 -11.51 -10.57
C GLU A 66 15.53 -10.52 -11.73
N LYS A 67 14.32 -10.22 -12.22
CA LYS A 67 14.09 -9.27 -13.32
C LYS A 67 14.21 -7.81 -12.91
N CYS A 68 14.04 -7.47 -11.63
CA CYS A 68 14.17 -6.10 -11.16
C CYS A 68 15.59 -5.56 -11.43
N ARG A 69 15.66 -4.48 -12.22
CA ARG A 69 16.90 -3.77 -12.58
C ARG A 69 17.12 -2.48 -11.78
N GLY A 70 16.31 -2.23 -10.76
CA GLY A 70 16.53 -1.09 -9.86
C GLY A 70 16.29 0.29 -10.50
N TRP A 71 15.43 0.40 -11.52
CA TRP A 71 15.07 1.68 -12.16
C TRP A 71 14.34 2.66 -11.24
N ARG A 72 13.74 2.18 -10.14
CA ARG A 72 13.05 2.98 -9.10
C ARG A 72 11.82 3.76 -9.56
N MET A 73 11.45 3.71 -10.85
CA MET A 73 10.26 4.40 -11.39
C MET A 73 8.95 3.97 -10.72
N CYS A 74 8.84 2.69 -10.34
CA CYS A 74 7.66 2.16 -9.65
C CYS A 74 7.40 2.82 -8.28
N ILE A 75 8.42 3.38 -7.62
CA ILE A 75 8.28 4.09 -6.34
C ILE A 75 7.50 5.39 -6.54
N SER A 76 7.88 6.17 -7.56
CA SER A 76 7.15 7.37 -7.96
C SER A 76 5.77 7.03 -8.51
N GLY A 77 5.67 5.99 -9.34
CA GLY A 77 4.42 5.56 -9.97
C GLY A 77 3.35 5.05 -8.99
N CYS A 78 3.73 4.49 -7.84
CA CYS A 78 2.75 4.06 -6.83
C CYS A 78 2.15 5.29 -6.10
N PRO A 79 0.85 5.60 -6.25
CA PRO A 79 0.23 6.74 -5.56
C PRO A 79 0.22 6.56 -4.03
N TYR A 80 0.19 5.31 -3.56
CA TYR A 80 0.18 4.97 -2.14
C TYR A 80 1.57 4.96 -1.48
N LYS A 81 2.65 5.09 -2.28
CA LYS A 81 4.05 5.01 -1.84
C LYS A 81 4.33 3.75 -1.02
N LYS A 82 3.91 2.60 -1.56
CA LYS A 82 4.02 1.26 -0.92
C LYS A 82 5.09 0.36 -1.53
N ILE A 83 6.00 0.96 -2.29
CA ILE A 83 7.21 0.32 -2.79
C ILE A 83 8.39 1.06 -2.18
N TYR A 84 9.34 0.30 -1.65
CA TYR A 84 10.52 0.79 -0.96
C TYR A 84 11.75 0.29 -1.70
N PHE A 85 12.78 1.14 -1.80
CA PHE A 85 14.04 0.74 -2.39
C PHE A 85 14.93 0.09 -1.34
N ASN A 86 15.41 -1.12 -1.60
CA ASN A 86 16.46 -1.72 -0.82
C ASN A 86 17.81 -1.22 -1.34
N TRP A 87 18.44 -0.34 -0.57
CA TRP A 87 19.70 0.29 -0.91
C TRP A 87 20.90 -0.67 -0.96
N LYS A 88 20.78 -1.85 -0.34
CA LYS A 88 21.82 -2.89 -0.35
C LYS A 88 21.70 -3.80 -1.58
N SER A 89 20.51 -4.31 -1.87
CA SER A 89 20.31 -5.20 -3.03
C SER A 89 20.24 -4.43 -4.35
N GLY A 90 19.97 -3.12 -4.29
CA GLY A 90 19.73 -2.29 -5.47
C GLY A 90 18.37 -2.54 -6.13
N LYS A 91 17.45 -3.23 -5.45
CA LYS A 91 16.14 -3.64 -5.97
C LYS A 91 15.00 -3.04 -5.15
N SER A 92 13.82 -2.96 -5.77
CA SER A 92 12.63 -2.48 -5.07
C SER A 92 11.88 -3.64 -4.43
N GLU A 93 11.34 -3.40 -3.25
CA GLU A 93 10.59 -4.36 -2.44
C GLU A 93 9.25 -3.73 -2.01
N LYS A 94 8.25 -4.58 -1.75
CA LYS A 94 6.91 -4.14 -1.32
C LYS A 94 6.24 -5.24 -0.49
N CYS A 95 5.10 -4.90 0.09
CA CYS A 95 4.20 -5.91 0.67
C CYS A 95 3.88 -6.99 -0.38
N ILE A 96 4.06 -8.25 -0.01
CA ILE A 96 3.83 -9.42 -0.87
C ILE A 96 2.50 -10.12 -0.57
N PHE A 97 1.60 -9.44 0.17
CA PHE A 97 0.35 -9.99 0.71
C PHE A 97 0.51 -11.34 1.44
N CYS A 98 1.69 -11.60 1.99
CA CYS A 98 2.05 -12.89 2.58
C CYS A 98 1.69 -14.08 1.68
N TYR A 99 1.95 -14.00 0.36
CA TYR A 99 1.52 -15.03 -0.59
C TYR A 99 1.82 -16.48 -0.17
N PRO A 100 2.95 -16.84 0.49
CA PRO A 100 3.18 -18.23 0.90
C PRO A 100 2.14 -18.73 1.91
N ARG A 101 1.52 -17.82 2.66
CA ARG A 101 0.43 -18.13 3.60
C ARG A 101 -0.91 -18.20 2.89
N ILE A 102 -1.17 -17.26 1.98
CA ILE A 102 -2.41 -17.23 1.19
C ILE A 102 -2.56 -18.51 0.35
N GLU A 103 -1.47 -18.98 -0.26
CA GLU A 103 -1.42 -20.24 -1.02
C GLU A 103 -1.82 -21.47 -0.18
N ALA A 104 -1.61 -21.40 1.14
CA ALA A 104 -2.01 -22.44 2.10
C ALA A 104 -3.36 -22.16 2.79
N GLY A 105 -4.13 -21.17 2.32
CA GLY A 105 -5.41 -20.77 2.92
C GLY A 105 -5.27 -20.07 4.28
N MET A 106 -4.07 -19.66 4.67
CA MET A 106 -3.81 -18.95 5.92
C MET A 106 -3.95 -17.43 5.74
N PRO A 107 -4.37 -16.69 6.78
CA PRO A 107 -4.40 -15.23 6.73
C PRO A 107 -3.00 -14.61 6.60
N THR A 108 -2.94 -13.36 6.12
CA THR A 108 -1.70 -12.58 6.18
C THR A 108 -1.28 -12.34 7.63
N VAL A 109 0.03 -12.24 7.88
CA VAL A 109 0.57 -12.04 9.24
C VAL A 109 -0.08 -10.83 9.92
N CYS A 110 -0.23 -9.73 9.18
CA CYS A 110 -0.80 -8.50 9.73
C CYS A 110 -2.31 -8.57 10.02
N ALA A 111 -3.04 -9.48 9.36
CA ALA A 111 -4.45 -9.74 9.66
C ALA A 111 -4.58 -10.67 10.87
N GLU A 112 -3.79 -11.75 10.91
CA GLU A 112 -3.75 -12.72 12.01
C GLU A 112 -3.37 -12.06 13.34
N THR A 113 -2.37 -11.18 13.32
CA THR A 113 -1.86 -10.48 14.52
C THR A 113 -2.61 -9.19 14.83
N CYS A 114 -3.73 -8.91 14.16
CA CYS A 114 -4.48 -7.68 14.38
C CYS A 114 -5.18 -7.70 15.75
N VAL A 115 -4.56 -7.09 16.76
CA VAL A 115 -5.10 -6.99 18.13
C VAL A 115 -6.50 -6.39 18.16
N GLY A 116 -6.74 -5.34 17.36
CA GLY A 116 -8.05 -4.69 17.26
C GLY A 116 -9.11 -5.49 16.49
N ARG A 117 -8.74 -6.62 15.87
CA ARG A 117 -9.62 -7.48 15.06
C ARG A 117 -10.39 -6.73 13.95
N ILE A 118 -9.77 -5.69 13.38
CA ILE A 118 -10.38 -4.82 12.37
C ILE A 118 -10.08 -5.24 10.92
N ARG A 119 -9.31 -6.31 10.71
CA ARG A 119 -8.87 -6.74 9.37
C ARG A 119 -9.60 -8.00 8.95
N TYR A 120 -10.24 -7.93 7.78
CA TYR A 120 -10.98 -9.02 7.18
C TYR A 120 -10.36 -9.37 5.82
N LEU A 121 -10.31 -10.66 5.51
CA LEU A 121 -9.82 -11.17 4.24
C LEU A 121 -10.94 -12.00 3.61
N GLY A 122 -11.21 -11.76 2.34
CA GLY A 122 -12.26 -12.44 1.59
C GLY A 122 -11.99 -12.35 0.09
N VAL A 123 -12.54 -13.30 -0.65
CA VAL A 123 -12.44 -13.32 -2.11
C VAL A 123 -13.35 -12.26 -2.70
N LEU A 124 -12.85 -11.54 -3.70
CA LEU A 124 -13.64 -10.71 -4.58
C LEU A 124 -13.43 -11.18 -6.01
N LEU A 125 -14.51 -11.58 -6.67
CA LEU A 125 -14.51 -11.92 -8.08
C LEU A 125 -14.58 -10.62 -8.89
N TYR A 126 -13.76 -10.54 -9.93
CA TYR A 126 -13.71 -9.40 -10.85
C TYR A 126 -13.61 -9.91 -12.28
N ASP A 127 -14.07 -9.10 -13.22
CA ASP A 127 -13.90 -9.36 -14.64
C ASP A 127 -12.45 -9.08 -15.02
N ALA A 128 -11.77 -10.09 -15.56
CA ALA A 128 -10.37 -9.99 -15.96
C ALA A 128 -10.21 -9.57 -17.42
N ASP A 129 -11.32 -9.47 -18.17
CA ASP A 129 -11.38 -9.14 -19.59
C ASP A 129 -11.39 -7.61 -19.86
#